data_AF-A0A562NYJ0-F1
#
_entry.id   AF-A0A562NYJ0-F1
#
_cell.length_a   1.000
_cell.length_b   1.000
_cell.length_c   1.000
_cell.angle_alpha   90.00
_cell.angle_beta   90.00
_cell.angle_gamma   90.00
#
_symmetry.space_group_name_H-M   'P 1'
#
loop_
_entity.id
_entity.type
_entity.pdbx_description
1 polymer ?
#
loop_
_entity_poly.entity_id
_entity_poly.type
_entity_poly.pdbx_seq_one_letter_code
_entity_poly.pdbx_strand_id
1 'polypeptide(L)'
;MMTSNILELSKDLLDPELQHELVETQTMNGTTYALIEQWGEIEAGLTLVAVEDGQARRLTADLLSDPEAGSIDPAIIQGFFQGEELLGQISQDIDLPDLPDPIMPLPGLDQILAVPRGGHLSQRDLLTAVHNLAIWGTTADGQVEMNSRLLAPAVTNRGRRACAWAVNRIVAFALGRPAGGGLATAEMVKVLRARDFPVSRTSAQPGAIIISPTTGNRIGHVGILGEGDLIYSNSTDLGNWTQSHTIAKWQNYYGGGKGLTVEFYHLNPARFAISPMPVA
;
A
#
# COMPACT_ATOMS: atom_id res chain seq x y z
N MET A 1 5.51 -15.22 -30.57
CA MET A 1 5.39 -13.96 -31.34
C MET A 1 4.26 -13.05 -30.85
N MET A 2 3.20 -13.54 -30.18
CA MET A 2 2.13 -12.66 -29.65
C MET A 2 2.53 -11.84 -28.41
N THR A 3 3.36 -12.39 -27.50
CA THR A 3 3.76 -11.71 -26.25
C THR A 3 4.55 -10.41 -26.48
N SER A 4 5.50 -10.41 -27.42
CA SER A 4 6.29 -9.22 -27.76
C SER A 4 5.44 -8.08 -28.34
N ASN A 5 4.30 -8.39 -28.96
CA ASN A 5 3.42 -7.38 -29.53
C ASN A 5 2.61 -6.66 -28.43
N ILE A 6 2.16 -7.37 -27.40
CA ILE A 6 1.32 -6.78 -26.34
C ILE A 6 2.10 -5.73 -25.53
N LEU A 7 3.34 -6.04 -25.12
CA LEU A 7 4.15 -5.10 -24.36
C LEU A 7 4.46 -3.84 -25.17
N GLU A 8 4.78 -3.99 -26.45
CA GLU A 8 5.03 -2.85 -27.33
C GLU A 8 3.78 -1.97 -27.49
N LEU A 9 2.62 -2.60 -27.72
CA LEU A 9 1.34 -1.88 -27.82
C LEU A 9 0.96 -1.17 -26.51
N SER A 10 1.42 -1.68 -25.37
CA SER A 10 1.05 -1.16 -24.05
C SER A 10 2.01 -0.11 -23.51
N LYS A 11 3.14 0.16 -24.17
CA LYS A 11 4.26 0.94 -23.62
C LYS A 11 3.86 2.32 -23.09
N ASP A 12 2.99 3.03 -23.81
CA ASP A 12 2.53 4.38 -23.42
C ASP A 12 1.49 4.36 -22.29
N LEU A 13 0.99 3.18 -21.92
CA LEU A 13 0.04 2.96 -20.83
C LEU A 13 0.72 2.63 -19.50
N LEU A 14 2.03 2.36 -19.53
CA LEU A 14 2.86 1.99 -18.39
C LEU A 14 3.60 3.22 -17.84
N ASP A 15 4.08 3.13 -16.62
CA ASP A 15 4.94 4.14 -16.01
C ASP A 15 6.29 4.11 -16.74
N PRO A 16 6.70 5.18 -17.45
CA PRO A 16 7.95 5.19 -18.20
C PRO A 16 9.19 5.12 -17.30
N GLU A 17 9.04 5.31 -15.99
CA GLU A 17 10.14 5.24 -15.03
C GLU A 17 10.36 3.84 -14.44
N LEU A 18 9.48 2.88 -14.75
CA LEU A 18 9.50 1.54 -14.17
C LEU A 18 9.93 0.46 -15.16
N GLN A 19 10.56 -0.57 -14.62
CA GLN A 19 10.70 -1.85 -15.31
C GLN A 19 9.33 -2.53 -15.37
N HIS A 20 9.10 -3.34 -16.39
CA HIS A 20 7.84 -4.05 -16.54
C HIS A 20 8.01 -5.44 -17.15
N GLU A 21 7.11 -6.35 -16.77
CA GLU A 21 7.06 -7.72 -17.27
C GLU A 21 5.60 -8.15 -17.45
N LEU A 22 5.36 -8.87 -18.54
CA LEU A 22 4.08 -9.51 -18.78
C LEU A 22 3.93 -10.71 -17.84
N VAL A 23 2.98 -10.64 -16.92
CA VAL A 23 2.71 -11.71 -15.95
C VAL A 23 1.83 -12.78 -16.59
N GLU A 24 0.69 -12.35 -17.16
CA GLU A 24 -0.31 -13.26 -17.68
C GLU A 24 -1.12 -12.60 -18.80
N THR A 25 -1.66 -13.42 -19.70
CA THR A 25 -2.59 -12.97 -20.74
C THR A 25 -3.81 -13.87 -20.78
N GLN A 26 -4.98 -13.27 -21.02
CA GLN A 26 -6.22 -13.99 -21.25
C GLN A 26 -6.95 -13.40 -22.44
N THR A 27 -7.44 -14.23 -23.36
CA THR A 27 -8.24 -13.76 -24.50
C THR A 27 -9.70 -14.11 -24.27
N MET A 28 -10.59 -13.12 -24.37
CA MET A 28 -12.03 -13.29 -24.23
C MET A 28 -12.75 -12.38 -25.23
N ASN A 29 -13.69 -12.97 -26.00
CA ASN A 29 -14.51 -12.26 -26.99
C ASN A 29 -13.71 -11.43 -28.01
N GLY A 30 -12.52 -11.90 -28.41
CA GLY A 30 -11.66 -11.20 -29.37
C GLY A 30 -10.73 -10.14 -28.75
N THR A 31 -10.95 -9.75 -27.50
CA THR A 31 -10.04 -8.88 -26.74
C THR A 31 -8.99 -9.72 -26.01
N THR A 32 -7.72 -9.31 -26.08
CA THR A 32 -6.64 -9.89 -25.27
C THR A 32 -6.35 -8.99 -24.09
N TYR A 33 -6.56 -9.51 -22.89
CA TYR A 33 -6.22 -8.87 -21.64
C TYR A 33 -4.83 -9.29 -21.21
N ALA A 34 -4.06 -8.37 -20.66
CA ALA A 34 -2.69 -8.58 -20.22
C ALA A 34 -2.50 -7.97 -18.84
N LEU A 35 -2.05 -8.79 -17.90
CA LEU A 35 -1.62 -8.33 -16.59
C LEU A 35 -0.12 -8.06 -16.65
N ILE A 36 0.26 -6.81 -16.44
CA ILE A 36 1.64 -6.34 -16.53
C ILE A 36 2.07 -5.91 -15.14
N GLU A 37 3.15 -6.50 -14.64
CA GLU A 37 3.81 -6.03 -13.43
C GLU A 37 4.75 -4.88 -13.76
N GLN A 38 4.76 -3.85 -12.91
CA GLN A 38 5.67 -2.73 -12.99
C GLN A 38 6.43 -2.60 -11.68
N TRP A 39 7.75 -2.38 -11.71
CA TRP A 39 8.54 -2.20 -10.50
C TRP A 39 9.77 -1.31 -10.72
N GLY A 40 10.18 -0.67 -9.64
CA GLY A 40 11.43 0.07 -9.48
C GLY A 40 12.00 -0.18 -8.10
N GLU A 41 13.00 0.61 -7.71
CA GLU A 41 13.69 0.44 -6.43
C GLU A 41 12.73 0.52 -5.22
N ILE A 42 11.74 1.40 -5.35
CA ILE A 42 10.95 1.91 -4.24
C ILE A 42 9.45 1.60 -4.37
N GLU A 43 8.91 1.46 -5.58
CA GLU A 43 7.51 1.06 -5.79
C GLU A 43 7.34 -0.08 -6.80
N ALA A 44 6.20 -0.77 -6.68
CA ALA A 44 5.72 -1.71 -7.68
C ALA A 44 4.19 -1.70 -7.73
N GLY A 45 3.63 -2.08 -8.88
CA GLY A 45 2.20 -2.12 -9.12
C GLY A 45 1.82 -3.13 -10.20
N LEU A 46 0.51 -3.36 -10.34
CA LEU A 46 -0.07 -4.18 -11.41
C LEU A 46 -0.90 -3.30 -12.34
N THR A 47 -0.74 -3.50 -13.63
CA THR A 47 -1.51 -2.80 -14.64
C THR A 47 -2.19 -3.80 -15.55
N LEU A 48 -3.52 -3.76 -15.57
CA LEU A 48 -4.31 -4.54 -16.51
C LEU A 48 -4.51 -3.72 -17.78
N VAL A 49 -4.16 -4.31 -18.92
CA VAL A 49 -4.33 -3.72 -20.25
C VAL A 49 -5.26 -4.61 -21.07
N ALA A 50 -6.13 -4.00 -21.86
CA ALA A 50 -6.89 -4.67 -22.92
C ALA A 50 -6.33 -4.29 -24.28
N VAL A 51 -6.16 -5.28 -25.15
CA VAL A 51 -5.72 -5.12 -26.54
C VAL A 51 -6.82 -5.66 -27.45
N GLU A 52 -7.38 -4.79 -28.28
CA GLU A 52 -8.45 -5.09 -29.22
C GLU A 52 -8.14 -4.40 -30.55
N ASP A 53 -8.21 -5.13 -31.66
CA ASP A 53 -7.90 -4.62 -33.00
C ASP A 53 -6.56 -3.87 -33.11
N GLY A 54 -5.55 -4.35 -32.37
CA GLY A 54 -4.21 -3.76 -32.33
C GLY A 54 -4.13 -2.44 -31.54
N GLN A 55 -5.16 -2.05 -30.80
CA GLN A 55 -5.16 -0.91 -29.91
C GLN A 55 -5.14 -1.38 -28.46
N ALA A 56 -4.14 -0.92 -27.71
CA ALA A 56 -4.09 -1.13 -26.27
C ALA A 56 -4.82 -0.01 -25.53
N ARG A 57 -5.54 -0.36 -24.47
CA ARG A 57 -6.10 0.58 -23.50
C ARG A 57 -5.89 0.06 -22.09
N ARG A 58 -5.56 0.96 -21.16
CA ARG A 58 -5.41 0.60 -19.76
C ARG A 58 -6.79 0.39 -19.15
N LEU A 59 -6.93 -0.69 -18.39
CA LEU A 59 -8.14 -0.98 -17.61
C LEU A 59 -7.98 -0.62 -16.14
N THR A 60 -6.76 -0.62 -15.59
CA THR A 60 -6.56 -0.33 -14.17
C THR A 60 -5.24 0.40 -13.93
N ALA A 61 -5.26 1.36 -13.02
CA ALA A 61 -4.06 1.78 -12.29
C ALA A 61 -3.90 0.94 -11.01
N ASP A 62 -5.03 0.67 -10.35
CA ASP A 62 -5.25 -0.31 -9.28
C ASP A 62 -6.77 -0.60 -9.29
N LEU A 63 -7.16 -1.87 -9.34
CA LEU A 63 -8.40 -2.47 -9.91
C LEU A 63 -9.80 -1.82 -9.74
N LEU A 64 -10.02 -0.75 -8.96
CA LEU A 64 -11.37 -0.31 -8.56
C LEU A 64 -11.61 1.21 -8.47
N SER A 65 -10.73 2.06 -9.02
CA SER A 65 -10.75 3.51 -8.71
C SER A 65 -10.83 4.47 -9.88
N ASP A 66 -10.54 4.02 -11.11
CA ASP A 66 -10.42 4.93 -12.25
C ASP A 66 -11.80 5.11 -12.90
N PRO A 67 -12.45 6.29 -12.82
CA PRO A 67 -13.74 6.52 -13.46
C PRO A 67 -13.66 6.48 -14.99
N GLU A 68 -12.47 6.58 -15.57
CA GLU A 68 -12.24 6.42 -17.02
C GLU A 68 -12.03 4.95 -17.41
N ALA A 69 -11.72 4.08 -16.46
CA ALA A 69 -11.73 2.64 -16.67
C ALA A 69 -13.19 2.17 -16.75
N GLY A 70 -13.71 2.04 -17.96
CA GLY A 70 -15.02 1.41 -18.19
C GLY A 70 -15.15 0.07 -17.43
N SER A 71 -16.38 -0.32 -17.08
CA SER A 71 -16.64 -1.51 -16.27
C SER A 71 -15.94 -2.75 -16.82
N ILE A 72 -15.05 -3.34 -16.03
CA ILE A 72 -14.36 -4.59 -16.37
C ILE A 72 -15.33 -5.73 -16.08
N ASP A 73 -15.50 -6.66 -17.02
CA ASP A 73 -16.28 -7.87 -16.79
C ASP A 73 -15.68 -8.66 -15.62
N PRO A 74 -16.43 -8.94 -14.54
CA PRO A 74 -15.94 -9.72 -13.41
C PRO A 74 -15.32 -11.07 -13.80
N ALA A 75 -15.75 -11.68 -14.92
CA ALA A 75 -15.17 -12.92 -15.42
C ALA A 75 -13.70 -12.77 -15.85
N ILE A 76 -13.30 -11.59 -16.33
CA ILE A 76 -11.89 -11.28 -16.67
C ILE A 76 -11.07 -11.23 -15.38
N ILE A 77 -11.59 -10.54 -14.37
CA ILE A 77 -10.90 -10.41 -13.08
C ILE A 77 -10.78 -11.80 -12.43
N GLN A 78 -11.87 -12.57 -12.41
CA GLN A 78 -11.84 -13.96 -11.95
C GLN A 78 -10.86 -14.82 -12.76
N GLY A 79 -10.74 -14.59 -14.07
CA GLY A 79 -9.84 -15.29 -14.97
C GLY A 79 -8.36 -15.14 -14.62
N PHE A 80 -7.90 -13.94 -14.30
CA PHE A 80 -6.53 -13.68 -13.83
C PHE A 80 -6.30 -14.09 -12.38
N PHE A 81 -7.38 -14.13 -11.59
CA PHE A 81 -7.29 -14.29 -10.15
C PHE A 81 -8.12 -15.49 -9.69
N GLN A 82 -8.00 -16.64 -10.36
CA GLN A 82 -8.73 -17.89 -10.05
C GLN A 82 -8.43 -18.51 -8.66
N GLY A 83 -7.95 -17.72 -7.69
CA GLY A 83 -7.99 -18.02 -6.26
C GLY A 83 -8.84 -16.96 -5.54
N GLU A 84 -9.80 -17.40 -4.73
CA GLU A 84 -10.80 -16.55 -4.04
C GLU A 84 -10.23 -15.42 -3.14
N GLU A 85 -8.91 -15.32 -2.95
CA GLU A 85 -8.31 -14.35 -2.04
C GLU A 85 -8.24 -12.90 -2.57
N LEU A 86 -8.14 -12.66 -3.89
CA LEU A 86 -7.79 -11.31 -4.36
C LEU A 86 -8.94 -10.31 -4.36
N LEU A 87 -10.09 -10.73 -4.90
CA LEU A 87 -11.22 -9.84 -5.12
C LEU A 87 -11.87 -9.40 -3.81
N GLY A 88 -11.84 -10.26 -2.78
CA GLY A 88 -12.22 -9.88 -1.42
C GLY A 88 -11.26 -8.86 -0.80
N GLN A 89 -9.95 -9.07 -0.94
CA GLN A 89 -8.92 -8.22 -0.31
C GLN A 89 -8.78 -6.82 -0.93
N ILE A 90 -9.23 -6.63 -2.18
CA ILE A 90 -9.06 -5.36 -2.91
C ILE A 90 -10.29 -4.44 -2.82
N SER A 91 -11.49 -4.98 -2.55
CA SER A 91 -12.76 -4.29 -2.85
C SER A 91 -13.59 -3.82 -1.65
N GLN A 92 -13.34 -4.34 -0.46
CA GLN A 92 -14.21 -4.07 0.67
C GLN A 92 -13.40 -3.63 1.89
N ASP A 93 -14.05 -2.91 2.81
CA ASP A 93 -13.68 -2.76 4.22
C ASP A 93 -13.61 -4.13 4.93
N ILE A 94 -13.14 -5.17 4.25
CA ILE A 94 -12.83 -6.44 4.86
C ILE A 94 -11.69 -6.12 5.80
N ASP A 95 -11.98 -6.25 7.09
CA ASP A 95 -10.97 -6.52 8.10
C ASP A 95 -9.94 -7.42 7.43
N LEU A 96 -8.76 -6.88 7.09
CA LEU A 96 -7.65 -7.67 6.59
C LEU A 96 -7.65 -8.93 7.45
N PRO A 97 -7.78 -10.14 6.84
CA PRO A 97 -8.00 -11.37 7.61
C PRO A 97 -7.04 -11.34 8.77
N ASP A 98 -7.57 -11.43 10.00
CA ASP A 98 -6.87 -11.09 11.26
C ASP A 98 -5.38 -11.28 11.04
N LEU A 99 -4.65 -10.16 10.87
CA LEU A 99 -3.22 -10.23 10.60
C LEU A 99 -2.67 -11.18 11.64
N PRO A 100 -1.96 -12.25 11.23
CA PRO A 100 -1.60 -13.31 12.15
C PRO A 100 -1.00 -12.66 13.38
N ASP A 101 -1.51 -13.06 14.55
CA ASP A 101 -1.00 -12.57 15.82
C ASP A 101 0.53 -12.52 15.73
N PRO A 102 1.16 -11.44 16.23
CA PRO A 102 2.59 -11.28 16.13
C PRO A 102 3.27 -12.59 16.53
N ILE A 103 4.19 -13.08 15.69
CA ILE A 103 4.70 -14.45 15.73
C ILE A 103 5.33 -14.73 17.11
N MET A 104 5.77 -13.68 17.81
CA MET A 104 6.11 -13.69 19.22
C MET A 104 5.56 -12.47 19.95
N PRO A 105 5.38 -12.53 21.29
CA PRO A 105 5.25 -11.32 22.09
C PRO A 105 6.49 -10.46 21.83
N LEU A 106 6.28 -9.36 21.10
CA LEU A 106 7.35 -8.48 20.62
C LEU A 106 8.14 -7.97 21.84
N PRO A 107 9.42 -8.38 22.03
CA PRO A 107 10.18 -7.99 23.20
C PRO A 107 10.27 -6.47 23.30
N GLY A 108 9.84 -5.91 24.43
CA GLY A 108 9.85 -4.46 24.65
C GLY A 108 8.70 -3.69 24.01
N LEU A 109 7.74 -4.34 23.33
CA LEU A 109 6.58 -3.65 22.76
C LEU A 109 5.75 -2.94 23.83
N ASP A 110 5.61 -3.52 25.03
CA ASP A 110 4.96 -2.85 26.16
C ASP A 110 5.67 -1.55 26.59
N GLN A 111 6.98 -1.44 26.33
CA GLN A 111 7.76 -0.21 26.60
C GLN A 111 7.62 0.79 25.45
N ILE A 112 7.51 0.30 24.21
CA ILE A 112 7.34 1.09 22.98
C ILE A 112 5.92 1.68 22.90
N LEU A 113 4.92 0.88 23.28
CA LEU A 113 3.50 1.19 23.36
C LEU A 113 3.11 1.57 24.78
N ALA A 114 3.82 2.50 25.43
CA ALA A 114 3.41 3.08 26.72
C ALA A 114 2.11 3.91 26.63
N VAL A 115 1.14 3.41 25.86
CA VAL A 115 -0.18 3.91 25.60
C VAL A 115 -1.06 3.45 26.77
N PRO A 116 -1.76 4.38 27.45
CA PRO A 116 -2.66 4.02 28.54
C PRO A 116 -3.69 2.98 28.08
N ARG A 117 -3.72 1.81 28.75
CA ARG A 117 -4.76 0.79 28.51
C ARG A 117 -6.07 1.28 29.15
N GLY A 118 -7.08 1.52 28.32
CA GLY A 118 -8.40 2.01 28.72
C GLY A 118 -8.55 3.53 28.56
N GLY A 119 -9.45 3.94 27.66
CA GLY A 119 -9.74 5.36 27.39
C GLY A 119 -9.63 5.73 25.91
N HIS A 120 -9.99 6.97 25.58
CA HIS A 120 -9.77 7.53 24.25
C HIS A 120 -8.29 7.86 24.06
N LEU A 121 -7.68 7.33 23.00
CA LEU A 121 -6.32 7.72 22.61
C LEU A 121 -6.31 9.21 22.24
N SER A 122 -5.36 9.97 22.78
CA SER A 122 -5.11 11.31 22.26
C SER A 122 -4.44 11.22 20.89
N GLN A 123 -4.59 12.26 20.05
CA GLN A 123 -3.91 12.32 18.75
C GLN A 123 -2.39 12.16 18.89
N ARG A 124 -1.83 12.77 19.95
CA ARG A 124 -0.39 12.72 20.24
C ARG A 124 0.06 11.30 20.56
N ASP A 125 -0.66 10.60 21.44
CA ASP A 125 -0.26 9.24 21.86
C ASP A 125 -0.38 8.25 20.68
N LEU A 126 -1.38 8.42 19.82
CA LEU A 126 -1.52 7.66 18.58
C LEU A 126 -0.31 7.88 17.66
N LEU A 127 0.01 9.15 17.37
CA LEU A 127 1.14 9.50 16.50
C LEU A 127 2.47 8.97 17.06
N THR A 128 2.69 9.12 18.37
CA THR A 128 3.87 8.57 19.05
C THR A 128 3.95 7.04 18.93
N ALA A 129 2.85 6.32 19.12
CA ALA A 129 2.83 4.85 19.00
C ALA A 129 3.19 4.40 17.58
N VAL A 130 2.54 4.98 16.56
CA VAL A 130 2.80 4.66 15.15
C VAL A 130 4.25 5.00 14.76
N HIS A 131 4.75 6.16 15.18
CA HIS A 131 6.14 6.57 14.95
C HIS A 131 7.14 5.58 15.55
N ASN A 132 6.96 5.23 16.83
CA ASN A 132 7.89 4.33 17.51
C ASN A 132 7.89 2.94 16.87
N LEU A 133 6.74 2.44 16.41
CA LEU A 133 6.66 1.18 15.66
C LEU A 133 7.33 1.27 14.28
N ALA A 134 7.19 2.40 13.59
CA ALA A 134 7.87 2.62 12.32
C ALA A 134 9.41 2.58 12.48
N ILE A 135 9.95 3.14 13.56
CA ILE A 135 11.37 3.03 13.91
C ILE A 135 11.72 1.57 14.27
N TRP A 136 10.94 0.95 15.16
CA TRP A 136 11.17 -0.43 15.58
C TRP A 136 11.22 -1.39 14.39
N GLY A 137 10.35 -1.22 13.39
CA GLY A 137 10.34 -2.02 12.16
C GLY A 137 11.65 -2.00 11.38
N THR A 138 12.55 -1.03 11.65
CA THR A 138 13.89 -0.98 11.03
C THR A 138 14.98 -1.70 11.81
N THR A 139 14.71 -2.07 13.08
CA THR A 139 15.64 -2.81 13.94
C THR A 139 15.76 -4.28 13.53
N ALA A 140 16.76 -5.02 14.06
CA ALA A 140 16.92 -6.44 13.73
C ALA A 140 15.65 -7.27 13.99
N ASP A 141 14.99 -7.05 15.14
CA ASP A 141 13.77 -7.76 15.50
C ASP A 141 12.59 -7.30 14.63
N GLY A 142 12.45 -5.99 14.42
CA GLY A 142 11.40 -5.44 13.57
C GLY A 142 11.52 -5.87 12.11
N GLN A 143 12.73 -6.05 11.60
CA GLN A 143 12.97 -6.53 10.23
C GLN A 143 12.47 -7.96 10.02
N VAL A 144 12.46 -8.81 11.05
CA VAL A 144 11.86 -10.16 10.97
C VAL A 144 10.36 -10.03 10.76
N GLU A 145 9.72 -9.20 11.57
CA GLU A 145 8.26 -9.02 11.59
C GLU A 145 7.73 -8.15 10.46
N MET A 146 8.58 -7.33 9.85
CA MET A 146 8.27 -6.45 8.74
C MET A 146 8.89 -6.92 7.42
N ASN A 147 9.24 -8.20 7.34
CA ASN A 147 9.73 -8.81 6.11
C ASN A 147 8.56 -9.12 5.15
N SER A 148 8.26 -8.18 4.25
CA SER A 148 7.16 -8.34 3.30
C SER A 148 7.40 -9.45 2.28
N ARG A 149 8.65 -9.84 2.00
CA ARG A 149 8.95 -11.02 1.16
C ARG A 149 8.40 -12.32 1.74
N LEU A 150 8.46 -12.46 3.06
CA LEU A 150 8.08 -13.69 3.76
C LEU A 150 6.66 -13.64 4.30
N LEU A 151 6.21 -12.47 4.75
CA LEU A 151 5.00 -12.33 5.55
C LEU A 151 3.84 -11.67 4.81
N ALA A 152 4.08 -10.93 3.74
CA ALA A 152 3.00 -10.30 2.99
C ALA A 152 2.27 -11.37 2.13
N PRO A 153 0.96 -11.20 1.88
CA PRO A 153 0.20 -12.10 1.02
C PRO A 153 0.88 -12.31 -0.35
N ALA A 154 0.73 -13.50 -0.93
CA ALA A 154 1.39 -13.87 -2.19
C ALA A 154 1.10 -12.88 -3.34
N VAL A 155 -0.09 -12.27 -3.34
CA VAL A 155 -0.49 -11.20 -4.27
C VAL A 155 0.43 -9.98 -4.26
N THR A 156 1.18 -9.75 -3.20
CA THR A 156 2.17 -8.67 -3.15
C THR A 156 3.45 -8.98 -3.94
N ASN A 157 3.50 -10.13 -4.64
CA ASN A 157 4.65 -10.65 -5.35
C ASN A 157 5.92 -10.66 -4.48
N ARG A 158 5.90 -11.48 -3.43
CA ARG A 158 7.01 -11.59 -2.47
C ARG A 158 7.41 -10.20 -1.95
N GLY A 159 6.45 -9.39 -1.50
CA GLY A 159 6.73 -8.11 -0.85
C GLY A 159 7.00 -6.92 -1.76
N ARG A 160 7.11 -7.11 -3.09
CA ARG A 160 7.36 -6.00 -4.03
C ARG A 160 6.22 -4.97 -4.02
N ARG A 161 4.98 -5.43 -3.95
CA ARG A 161 3.77 -4.58 -3.94
C ARG A 161 3.17 -4.40 -2.54
N ALA A 162 4.00 -4.46 -1.51
CA ALA A 162 3.55 -4.54 -0.12
C ALA A 162 3.61 -3.21 0.64
N CYS A 163 3.61 -2.05 -0.03
CA CYS A 163 3.72 -0.76 0.64
C CYS A 163 2.53 -0.44 1.55
N ALA A 164 1.31 -0.57 1.05
CA ALA A 164 0.09 -0.40 1.85
C ALA A 164 -0.05 -1.51 2.91
N TRP A 165 0.33 -2.75 2.59
CA TRP A 165 0.40 -3.84 3.58
C TRP A 165 1.32 -3.47 4.75
N ALA A 166 2.52 -2.96 4.47
CA ALA A 166 3.50 -2.69 5.51
C ALA A 166 3.05 -1.55 6.42
N VAL A 167 2.45 -0.49 5.86
CA VAL A 167 1.84 0.58 6.67
C VAL A 167 0.69 0.03 7.50
N ASN A 168 -0.20 -0.77 6.93
CA ASN A 168 -1.29 -1.41 7.66
C ASN A 168 -0.79 -2.30 8.80
N ARG A 169 0.31 -3.03 8.59
CA ARG A 169 0.93 -3.88 9.62
C ARG A 169 1.55 -3.07 10.75
N ILE A 170 2.29 -1.99 10.45
CA ILE A 170 2.82 -1.08 11.48
C ILE A 170 1.68 -0.48 12.31
N VAL A 171 0.62 -0.01 11.65
CA VAL A 171 -0.54 0.60 12.34
C VAL A 171 -1.29 -0.45 13.16
N ALA A 172 -1.42 -1.67 12.67
CA ALA A 172 -2.04 -2.77 13.42
C ALA A 172 -1.22 -3.15 14.66
N PHE A 173 0.11 -3.23 14.56
CA PHE A 173 0.95 -3.44 15.74
C PHE A 173 0.87 -2.28 16.72
N ALA A 174 0.76 -1.04 16.24
CA ALA A 174 0.70 0.13 17.09
C ALA A 174 -0.66 0.29 17.80
N LEU A 175 -1.76 0.01 17.10
CA LEU A 175 -3.11 0.45 17.48
C LEU A 175 -4.14 -0.69 17.52
N GLY A 176 -3.71 -1.93 17.30
CA GLY A 176 -4.56 -3.13 17.34
C GLY A 176 -5.46 -3.33 16.12
N ARG A 177 -5.33 -2.51 15.07
CA ARG A 177 -6.05 -2.64 13.79
C ARG A 177 -5.36 -1.86 12.67
N PRO A 178 -5.54 -2.22 11.38
CA PRO A 178 -4.90 -1.53 10.27
C PRO A 178 -5.47 -0.13 10.02
N ALA A 179 -4.74 0.69 9.26
CA ALA A 179 -5.24 1.96 8.73
C ALA A 179 -6.35 1.77 7.68
N GLY A 180 -6.40 0.62 7.01
CA GLY A 180 -7.44 0.23 6.05
C GLY A 180 -7.00 0.34 4.59
N GLY A 181 -7.94 0.10 3.68
CA GLY A 181 -7.70 0.13 2.22
C GLY A 181 -6.90 -1.06 1.68
N GLY A 182 -6.87 -2.18 2.42
CA GLY A 182 -6.27 -3.43 1.96
C GLY A 182 -4.79 -3.32 1.61
N LEU A 183 -4.43 -3.77 0.40
CA LEU A 183 -3.04 -3.91 -0.07
C LEU A 183 -2.63 -2.85 -1.11
N ALA A 184 -3.53 -1.94 -1.48
CA ALA A 184 -3.31 -0.97 -2.56
C ALA A 184 -3.25 0.47 -2.04
N THR A 185 -2.33 1.29 -2.58
CA THR A 185 -2.22 2.71 -2.21
C THR A 185 -3.46 3.51 -2.63
N ALA A 186 -4.04 3.20 -3.80
CA ALA A 186 -5.25 3.83 -4.29
C ALA A 186 -6.46 3.60 -3.37
N GLU A 187 -6.59 2.41 -2.78
CA GLU A 187 -7.67 2.11 -1.83
C GLU A 187 -7.39 2.69 -0.44
N MET A 188 -6.12 2.64 0.01
CA MET A 188 -5.71 3.28 1.26
C MET A 188 -6.03 4.77 1.28
N VAL A 189 -5.76 5.52 0.21
CA VAL A 189 -6.07 6.96 0.20
C VAL A 189 -7.57 7.24 0.31
N LYS A 190 -8.45 6.39 -0.25
CA LYS A 190 -9.90 6.54 -0.09
C LYS A 190 -10.32 6.43 1.37
N VAL A 191 -9.79 5.44 2.08
CA VAL A 191 -10.05 5.24 3.51
C VAL A 191 -9.52 6.41 4.34
N LEU A 192 -8.30 6.85 4.06
CA LEU A 192 -7.68 7.99 4.76
C LEU A 192 -8.50 9.28 4.59
N ARG A 193 -8.91 9.59 3.35
CA ARG A 193 -9.77 10.76 3.06
C ARG A 193 -11.13 10.68 3.74
N ALA A 194 -11.70 9.48 3.85
CA ALA A 194 -13.03 9.29 4.41
C ALA A 194 -13.04 9.30 5.95
N ARG A 195 -11.96 8.85 6.61
CA ARG A 195 -11.98 8.53 8.04
C ARG A 195 -10.95 9.27 8.89
N ASP A 196 -9.93 9.89 8.27
CA ASP A 196 -8.81 10.53 8.95
C ASP A 196 -8.72 12.04 8.65
N PHE A 197 -7.75 12.70 9.28
CA PHE A 197 -7.58 14.14 9.17
C PHE A 197 -6.48 14.47 8.16
N PRO A 198 -6.81 15.09 7.00
CA PRO A 198 -5.79 15.61 6.11
C PRO A 198 -5.04 16.76 6.80
N VAL A 199 -3.72 16.78 6.69
CA VAL A 199 -2.87 17.82 7.28
C VAL A 199 -1.90 18.40 6.25
N SER A 200 -1.50 19.66 6.42
CA SER A 200 -0.44 20.25 5.61
C SER A 200 0.92 19.63 5.96
N ARG A 201 1.88 19.71 5.05
CA ARG A 201 3.28 19.32 5.33
C ARG A 201 3.81 19.94 6.63
N THR A 202 3.53 21.23 6.85
CA THR A 202 4.00 21.97 8.04
C THR A 202 3.31 21.56 9.34
N SER A 203 2.14 20.92 9.26
CA SER A 203 1.38 20.44 10.42
C SER A 203 1.51 18.93 10.61
N ALA A 204 2.10 18.23 9.64
CA ALA A 204 2.39 16.81 9.74
C ALA A 204 3.41 16.56 10.85
N GLN A 205 3.20 15.51 11.61
CA GLN A 205 4.02 15.14 12.78
C GLN A 205 4.54 13.71 12.58
N PRO A 206 5.65 13.32 13.23
CA PRO A 206 6.08 11.92 13.24
C PRO A 206 4.93 10.99 13.62
N GLY A 207 4.77 9.89 12.88
CA GLY A 207 3.64 8.96 12.98
C GLY A 207 2.50 9.25 11.99
N ALA A 208 2.50 10.40 11.32
CA ALA A 208 1.56 10.67 10.22
C ALA A 208 1.81 9.74 9.03
N ILE A 209 0.76 9.39 8.30
CA ILE A 209 0.89 8.68 7.03
C ILE A 209 1.20 9.70 5.93
N ILE A 210 2.23 9.42 5.13
CA ILE A 210 2.51 10.14 3.88
C ILE A 210 2.18 9.21 2.71
N ILE A 211 1.41 9.71 1.75
CA ILE A 211 0.96 8.92 0.61
C ILE A 211 1.03 9.74 -0.68
N SER A 212 1.58 9.12 -1.72
CA SER A 212 1.42 9.56 -3.10
C SER A 212 0.53 8.54 -3.80
N PRO A 213 -0.76 8.81 -4.01
CA PRO A 213 -1.67 7.83 -4.58
C PRO A 213 -1.32 7.49 -6.03
N THR A 214 -1.43 6.21 -6.40
CA THR A 214 -1.37 5.79 -7.80
C THR A 214 -2.44 6.54 -8.61
N THR A 215 -2.05 7.23 -9.68
CA THR A 215 -2.96 7.96 -10.57
C THR A 215 -2.55 7.72 -12.01
N GLY A 216 -3.50 7.31 -12.85
CA GLY A 216 -3.20 7.08 -14.25
C GLY A 216 -2.19 5.93 -14.44
N ASN A 217 -1.12 6.17 -15.20
CA ASN A 217 -0.03 5.20 -15.39
C ASN A 217 1.11 5.41 -14.38
N ARG A 218 0.94 6.27 -13.38
CA ARG A 218 1.99 6.62 -12.43
C ARG A 218 1.76 5.86 -11.13
N ILE A 219 2.69 4.95 -10.82
CA ILE A 219 2.61 4.13 -9.62
C ILE A 219 3.07 4.97 -8.41
N GLY A 220 2.20 4.99 -7.42
CA GLY A 220 2.39 5.71 -6.17
C GLY A 220 3.01 4.86 -5.06
N HIS A 221 3.12 5.43 -3.87
CA HIS A 221 3.68 4.76 -2.69
C HIS A 221 3.12 5.32 -1.40
N VAL A 222 3.35 4.63 -0.29
CA VAL A 222 2.91 5.04 1.03
C VAL A 222 3.95 4.71 2.10
N GLY A 223 4.05 5.58 3.11
CA GLY A 223 4.95 5.42 4.24
C GLY A 223 4.46 6.14 5.49
N ILE A 224 5.29 6.12 6.52
CA ILE A 224 5.06 6.78 7.80
C ILE A 224 6.15 7.82 8.02
N LEU A 225 5.73 9.02 8.40
CA LEU A 225 6.62 10.13 8.70
C LEU A 225 7.37 9.89 10.01
N GLY A 226 8.66 10.15 10.01
CA GLY A 226 9.56 10.13 11.15
C GLY A 226 9.97 11.52 11.61
N GLU A 227 10.79 11.56 12.65
CA GLU A 227 11.53 12.78 13.03
C GLU A 227 12.52 13.21 11.93
N GLY A 228 12.81 14.52 11.87
CA GLY A 228 13.83 15.05 10.96
C GLY A 228 13.49 14.89 9.47
N ASP A 229 12.22 14.97 9.09
CA ASP A 229 11.71 14.76 7.73
C ASP A 229 11.99 13.35 7.16
N LEU A 230 12.34 12.36 7.99
CA LEU A 230 12.55 10.98 7.56
C LEU A 230 11.20 10.31 7.22
N ILE A 231 11.22 9.36 6.30
CA ILE A 231 10.06 8.54 5.93
C ILE A 231 10.47 7.07 5.96
N TYR A 232 9.65 6.29 6.65
CA TYR A 232 9.74 4.85 6.75
C TYR A 232 8.71 4.19 5.83
N SER A 233 9.11 3.22 5.02
CA SER A 233 8.22 2.55 4.07
C SER A 233 8.71 1.13 3.77
N ASN A 234 7.87 0.34 3.08
CA ASN A 234 8.36 -0.86 2.42
C ASN A 234 9.37 -0.46 1.32
N SER A 235 10.47 -1.19 1.22
CA SER A 235 11.37 -1.20 0.07
C SER A 235 10.92 -2.30 -0.87
N THR A 236 10.62 -1.94 -2.12
CA THR A 236 10.21 -2.88 -3.16
C THR A 236 11.36 -3.84 -3.50
N ASP A 237 12.57 -3.30 -3.65
CA ASP A 237 13.75 -4.10 -3.98
C ASP A 237 14.11 -5.09 -2.89
N LEU A 238 14.13 -4.66 -1.62
CA LEU A 238 14.55 -5.49 -0.50
C LEU A 238 13.41 -6.34 0.08
N GLY A 239 12.16 -5.95 -0.17
CA GLY A 239 10.97 -6.58 0.41
C GLY A 239 10.95 -6.55 1.93
N ASN A 240 11.31 -5.39 2.49
CA ASN A 240 11.38 -5.15 3.93
C ASN A 240 11.05 -3.69 4.27
N TRP A 241 10.77 -3.43 5.55
CA TRP A 241 10.53 -2.08 6.05
C TRP A 241 11.83 -1.34 6.33
N THR A 242 12.02 -0.15 5.77
CA THR A 242 13.26 0.63 5.92
C THR A 242 12.96 2.11 6.04
N GLN A 243 13.96 2.88 6.51
CA GLN A 243 13.98 4.32 6.29
C GLN A 243 14.51 4.58 4.88
N SER A 244 13.62 4.85 3.93
CA SER A 244 13.95 4.85 2.49
C SER A 244 14.02 6.27 1.89
N HIS A 245 13.36 7.24 2.53
CA HIS A 245 13.17 8.58 2.00
C HIS A 245 13.24 9.68 3.05
N THR A 246 13.46 10.90 2.56
CA THR A 246 13.08 12.13 3.27
C THR A 246 11.88 12.77 2.59
N ILE A 247 11.17 13.70 3.24
CA ILE A 247 10.08 14.45 2.59
C ILE A 247 10.58 15.11 1.29
N ALA A 248 11.77 15.70 1.29
CA ALA A 248 12.32 16.34 0.10
C ALA A 248 12.53 15.33 -1.04
N LYS A 249 13.12 14.15 -0.76
CA LYS A 249 13.30 13.09 -1.77
C LYS A 249 11.95 12.60 -2.29
N TRP A 250 10.97 12.38 -1.39
CA TRP A 250 9.62 11.94 -1.74
C TRP A 250 8.88 12.94 -2.62
N GLN A 251 8.90 14.22 -2.26
CA GLN A 251 8.26 15.29 -3.03
C GLN A 251 8.92 15.49 -4.40
N ASN A 252 10.25 15.42 -4.48
CA ASN A 252 10.94 15.53 -5.75
C ASN A 252 10.62 14.35 -6.67
N TYR A 253 10.59 13.14 -6.12
CA TYR A 253 10.34 11.92 -6.89
C TYR A 253 8.87 11.82 -7.34
N TYR A 254 7.93 11.70 -6.39
CA TYR A 254 6.52 11.50 -6.72
C TYR A 254 5.84 12.78 -7.19
N GLY A 255 6.09 13.91 -6.51
CA GLY A 255 5.47 15.19 -6.84
C GLY A 255 6.05 15.82 -8.10
N GLY A 256 7.37 16.05 -8.10
CA GLY A 256 8.06 16.71 -9.20
C GLY A 256 8.25 15.81 -10.43
N GLY A 257 8.73 14.58 -10.23
CA GLY A 257 9.03 13.63 -11.30
C GLY A 257 7.78 12.99 -11.90
N LYS A 258 6.94 12.40 -11.05
CA LYS A 258 5.73 11.68 -11.51
C LYS A 258 4.47 12.55 -11.64
N GLY A 259 4.47 13.76 -11.07
CA GLY A 259 3.28 14.62 -11.06
C GLY A 259 2.15 14.13 -10.13
N LEU A 260 2.46 13.23 -9.20
CA LEU A 260 1.49 12.73 -8.22
C LEU A 260 1.31 13.72 -7.07
N THR A 261 0.11 13.77 -6.49
CA THR A 261 -0.09 14.52 -5.24
C THR A 261 0.70 13.87 -4.10
N VAL A 262 1.18 14.69 -3.16
CA VAL A 262 1.81 14.21 -1.92
C VAL A 262 0.94 14.65 -0.76
N GLU A 263 0.28 13.69 -0.12
CA GLU A 263 -0.73 13.92 0.91
C GLU A 263 -0.25 13.41 2.27
N PHE A 264 -0.70 14.07 3.34
CA PHE A 264 -0.35 13.72 4.72
C PHE A 264 -1.63 13.55 5.53
N TYR A 265 -1.68 12.51 6.35
CA TYR A 265 -2.84 12.19 7.18
C TYR A 265 -2.44 11.93 8.63
N HIS A 266 -3.18 12.56 9.54
CA HIS A 266 -3.23 12.14 10.94
C HIS A 266 -4.38 11.16 11.10
N LEU A 267 -4.07 9.94 11.52
CA LEU A 267 -5.06 8.92 11.82
C LEU A 267 -6.01 9.40 12.93
N ASN A 268 -7.31 9.20 12.75
CA ASN A 268 -8.35 9.64 13.67
C ASN A 268 -8.41 8.72 14.91
N PRO A 269 -8.14 9.21 16.12
CA PRO A 269 -8.11 8.37 17.33
C PRO A 269 -9.42 7.67 17.65
N ALA A 270 -10.57 8.23 17.21
CA ALA A 270 -11.88 7.60 17.41
C ALA A 270 -11.99 6.24 16.70
N ARG A 271 -11.18 5.99 15.65
CA ARG A 271 -11.14 4.72 14.93
C ARG A 271 -10.44 3.61 15.69
N PHE A 272 -9.58 3.96 16.64
CA PHE A 272 -8.66 3.05 17.33
C PHE A 272 -8.94 2.96 18.83
N ALA A 273 -10.18 3.23 19.24
CA ALA A 273 -10.58 3.09 20.63
C ALA A 273 -10.27 1.67 21.11
N ILE A 274 -9.37 1.56 22.10
CA ILE A 274 -9.02 0.30 22.73
C ILE A 274 -10.26 -0.11 23.53
N SER A 275 -10.96 -1.13 23.05
CA SER A 275 -12.06 -1.72 23.81
C SER A 275 -11.49 -2.14 25.17
N PRO A 276 -12.09 -1.75 26.30
CA PRO A 276 -11.59 -2.20 27.59
C PRO A 276 -11.58 -3.73 27.56
N MET A 277 -10.39 -4.32 27.77
CA MET A 277 -10.27 -5.77 27.90
C MET A 277 -11.30 -6.22 28.95
N PRO A 278 -12.13 -7.25 28.67
CA PRO A 278 -13.03 -7.77 29.68
C PRO A 278 -12.19 -8.12 30.91
N VAL A 279 -12.53 -7.49 32.04
CA VAL A 279 -11.88 -7.78 33.32
C VAL A 279 -12.19 -9.24 33.64
N ALA A 280 -11.15 -10.07 33.68
CA ALA A 280 -11.25 -11.50 34.01
C ALA A 280 -11.67 -11.71 35.47
#